data_AF-A0A7K2ILE3-F1
#
_entry.id   AF-A0A7K2ILE3-F1
#
_cell.length_a   1.000
_cell.length_b   1.000
_cell.length_c   1.000
_cell.angle_alpha   90.00
_cell.angle_beta   90.00
_cell.angle_gamma   90.00
#
_symmetry.space_group_name_H-M   'P 1'
#
loop_
_entity.id
_entity.type
_entity.pdbx_description
1 polymer ?
#
loop_
_entity_poly.entity_id
_entity_poly.type
_entity_poly.pdbx_seq_one_letter_code
_entity_poly.pdbx_strand_id
1 'polypeptide(L)'
;MAAKTNLELLRAHEPVLMCTKGELFFPTDVDAYVRNCSLWIEEPGGGESVIVPAGELTLDRLARAEEEWPHRHKHLRFVQEETLREEARRFKGMARSVIPKSGRLAAVGVLGRVLDILMKISLLVRGAVPGGVTFAAVTRYRERVDNGGATYYGRVTREGGYIVLQYWFFYAMNDWRTIYGGVNDHEADWERVTVYVVENPDGTTRPVWVGASSHEYHGDDLRRSWEDPDLHRDGEHPMIYVGAGSHSHQMLPGDYLIQVDPSFLRGLVSAWRNLGRRLFRADSAMHGIGVPFVDYARGDGERLGPGGDREWNAVLIDDDTPWVHGFRGLWGRDTRDFFDGERAPSGPRYERDGTIRRSWADPLAWVGLQKVAPTEAAARAELRSHVGALDERIGEYESEIVERRDRIRRLESARLVLAREASSRPRAREYSEEIENLEGELAEIYERRALTADERDAHLRALASDVPLVPSPTGHLKAPHMPYASGEQRSTRFLHLWVALSTPLLLLSLALTLFLLSGQMTLWAMLGVVLLFAAIDSVARRRFLQYLTGLAIAAVAIGLIVGVVVAFIADWRIAVTVPIVLIVVVLLVVNIRDLMRR
;
A
#
# COMPACT_ATOMS: atom_id res chain seq x y z
N MET A 1 -17.18 -6.93 -36.25
CA MET A 1 -17.80 -5.80 -35.52
C MET A 1 -16.82 -4.64 -35.57
N ALA A 2 -17.29 -3.38 -35.60
CA ALA A 2 -16.39 -2.23 -35.52
C ALA A 2 -15.72 -2.22 -34.12
N ALA A 3 -14.45 -1.79 -34.04
CA ALA A 3 -13.76 -1.66 -32.76
C ALA A 3 -14.46 -0.61 -31.90
N LYS A 4 -14.73 -0.95 -30.63
CA LYS A 4 -15.34 0.00 -29.68
C LYS A 4 -14.43 1.22 -29.50
N THR A 5 -15.02 2.40 -29.49
CA THR A 5 -14.35 3.64 -29.10
C THR A 5 -13.93 3.59 -27.63
N ASN A 6 -12.96 4.43 -27.22
CA ASN A 6 -12.53 4.49 -25.83
C ASN A 6 -13.68 4.84 -24.87
N LEU A 7 -14.62 5.69 -25.28
CA LEU A 7 -15.80 6.02 -24.48
C LEU A 7 -16.76 4.84 -24.33
N GLU A 8 -16.99 4.07 -25.40
CA GLU A 8 -17.81 2.86 -25.34
C GLU A 8 -17.18 1.78 -24.46
N LEU A 9 -15.85 1.65 -24.46
CA LEU A 9 -15.13 0.74 -23.57
C LEU A 9 -15.29 1.14 -22.10
N LEU A 10 -15.15 2.43 -21.78
CA LEU A 10 -15.39 2.93 -20.43
C LEU A 10 -16.83 2.68 -20.01
N ARG A 11 -17.81 3.10 -20.80
CA ARG A 11 -19.24 2.93 -20.48
C ARG A 11 -19.63 1.47 -20.25
N ALA A 12 -19.05 0.54 -20.99
CA ALA A 12 -19.33 -0.89 -20.84
C ALA A 12 -18.87 -1.49 -19.51
N HIS A 13 -17.91 -0.85 -18.83
CA HIS A 13 -17.27 -1.37 -17.62
C HIS A 13 -17.18 -0.31 -16.51
N GLU A 14 -18.10 0.66 -16.51
CA GLU A 14 -18.18 1.71 -15.50
C GLU A 14 -18.30 1.08 -14.10
N PRO A 15 -17.54 1.53 -13.09
CA PRO A 15 -17.78 1.09 -11.72
C PRO A 15 -19.07 1.70 -11.18
N VAL A 16 -19.73 0.94 -10.30
CA VAL A 16 -20.82 1.42 -9.46
C VAL A 16 -20.24 1.78 -8.10
N LEU A 17 -20.30 3.06 -7.72
CA LEU A 17 -19.85 3.49 -6.39
C LEU A 17 -20.99 3.43 -5.39
N MET A 18 -20.78 2.72 -4.30
CA MET A 18 -21.72 2.57 -3.20
C MET A 18 -21.27 3.48 -2.05
N CYS A 19 -21.90 4.63 -1.90
CA CYS A 19 -21.58 5.58 -0.85
C CYS A 19 -22.13 5.13 0.51
N THR A 20 -21.52 5.61 1.57
CA THR A 20 -22.02 5.41 2.93
C THR A 20 -23.07 6.46 3.27
N LYS A 21 -24.10 6.06 4.02
CA LYS A 21 -25.16 6.97 4.44
C LYS A 21 -24.61 8.15 5.22
N GLY A 22 -24.91 9.35 4.72
CA GLY A 22 -24.48 10.61 5.30
C GLY A 22 -23.34 11.29 4.55
N GLU A 23 -22.82 10.66 3.49
CA GLU A 23 -21.87 11.29 2.56
C GLU A 23 -22.37 12.67 2.09
N LEU A 24 -21.46 13.63 2.05
CA LEU A 24 -21.74 15.04 1.77
C LEU A 24 -21.20 15.47 0.42
N PHE A 25 -20.16 14.80 -0.08
CA PHE A 25 -19.50 15.13 -1.34
C PHE A 25 -19.54 13.93 -2.28
N PHE A 26 -19.94 14.17 -3.52
CA PHE A 26 -19.98 13.17 -4.59
C PHE A 26 -19.04 13.58 -5.73
N PRO A 27 -18.59 12.62 -6.57
CA PRO A 27 -17.74 12.90 -7.72
C PRO A 27 -18.36 13.96 -8.62
N THR A 28 -17.62 15.03 -8.87
CA THR A 28 -18.16 16.24 -9.50
C THR A 28 -17.32 16.71 -10.68
N ASP A 29 -17.92 17.56 -11.50
CA ASP A 29 -17.24 18.26 -12.58
C ASP A 29 -16.19 19.24 -12.03
N VAL A 30 -14.98 19.17 -12.60
CA VAL A 30 -13.82 19.96 -12.19
C VAL A 30 -13.93 21.38 -12.67
N ASP A 31 -14.61 21.63 -13.79
CA ASP A 31 -14.83 22.98 -14.31
C ASP A 31 -15.76 23.77 -13.37
N ALA A 32 -16.84 23.14 -12.89
CA ALA A 32 -17.72 23.70 -11.86
C ALA A 32 -16.97 24.02 -10.55
N TYR A 33 -16.08 23.13 -10.11
CA TYR A 33 -15.24 23.37 -8.93
C TYR A 33 -14.25 24.53 -9.16
N VAL A 34 -13.51 24.51 -10.27
CA VAL A 34 -12.47 25.50 -10.61
C VAL A 34 -13.04 26.90 -10.73
N ARG A 35 -14.22 27.07 -11.33
CA ARG A 35 -14.90 28.38 -11.38
C ARG A 35 -15.18 29.00 -10.01
N ASN A 36 -15.29 28.17 -8.98
CA ASN A 36 -15.51 28.60 -7.60
C ASN A 36 -14.21 28.78 -6.81
N CYS A 37 -13.06 28.47 -7.40
CA CYS A 37 -11.74 28.53 -6.79
C CYS A 37 -10.98 29.80 -7.17
N SER A 38 -10.16 30.28 -6.24
CA SER A 38 -9.08 31.24 -6.49
C SER A 38 -7.77 30.50 -6.69
N LEU A 39 -6.86 31.03 -7.51
CA LEU A 39 -5.51 30.49 -7.70
C LEU A 39 -4.48 31.34 -6.94
N TRP A 40 -3.60 30.66 -6.20
CA TRP A 40 -2.59 31.25 -5.34
C TRP A 40 -1.19 30.76 -5.72
N ILE A 41 -0.19 31.59 -5.46
CA ILE A 41 1.23 31.23 -5.55
C ILE A 41 1.94 31.48 -4.23
N GLU A 42 3.00 30.71 -3.99
CA GLU A 42 3.96 31.00 -2.93
C GLU A 42 5.01 32.02 -3.40
N GLU A 43 5.25 33.03 -2.56
CA GLU A 43 6.26 34.05 -2.77
C GLU A 43 7.61 33.65 -2.15
N PRO A 44 8.77 34.08 -2.71
CA PRO A 44 10.09 33.63 -2.25
C PRO A 44 10.43 34.02 -0.80
N GLY A 45 9.61 34.89 -0.18
CA GLY A 45 9.71 35.31 1.22
C GLY A 45 8.78 34.60 2.20
N GLY A 46 8.08 33.53 1.78
CA GLY A 46 7.27 32.68 2.67
C GLY A 46 5.80 33.10 2.84
N GLY A 47 5.31 34.04 2.02
CA GLY A 47 3.91 34.45 1.94
C GLY A 47 3.17 33.85 0.73
N GLU A 48 1.87 34.08 0.64
CA GLU A 48 1.03 33.62 -0.49
C GLU A 48 0.25 34.79 -1.06
N SER A 49 0.15 34.86 -2.39
CA SER A 49 -0.57 35.90 -3.10
C SER A 49 -1.62 35.30 -4.04
N VAL A 50 -2.78 35.95 -4.13
CA VAL A 50 -3.82 35.60 -5.11
C VAL A 50 -3.34 36.09 -6.47
N ILE A 51 -3.30 35.20 -7.46
CA ILE A 51 -3.02 35.56 -8.86
C ILE A 51 -4.28 35.56 -9.73
N VAL A 52 -5.28 34.74 -9.37
CA VAL A 52 -6.60 34.74 -10.01
C VAL A 52 -7.67 34.67 -8.93
N PRO A 53 -8.57 35.67 -8.81
CA PRO A 53 -9.63 35.64 -7.83
C PRO A 53 -10.70 34.59 -8.17
N ALA A 54 -11.46 34.17 -7.17
CA ALA A 54 -12.56 33.23 -7.37
C ALA A 54 -13.62 33.82 -8.31
N GLY A 55 -14.11 33.01 -9.25
CA GLY A 55 -15.05 33.43 -10.30
C GLY A 55 -14.40 33.77 -11.64
N GLU A 56 -13.10 34.09 -11.67
CA GLU A 56 -12.35 34.38 -12.91
C GLU A 56 -11.48 33.21 -13.39
N LEU A 57 -11.31 32.17 -12.58
CA LEU A 57 -10.49 31.02 -12.90
C LEU A 57 -11.25 30.02 -13.80
N THR A 58 -10.59 29.55 -14.85
CA THR A 58 -11.10 28.54 -15.79
C THR A 58 -10.10 27.41 -15.98
N LEU A 59 -10.56 26.25 -16.46
CA LEU A 59 -9.66 25.14 -16.81
C LEU A 59 -8.63 25.52 -17.88
N ASP A 60 -9.02 26.33 -18.88
CA ASP A 60 -8.11 26.81 -19.92
C ASP A 60 -6.97 27.66 -19.35
N ARG A 61 -7.27 28.47 -18.33
CA ARG A 61 -6.23 29.27 -17.64
C ARG A 61 -5.35 28.40 -16.76
N LEU A 62 -5.92 27.39 -16.09
CA LEU A 62 -5.12 26.40 -15.34
C LEU A 62 -4.19 25.61 -16.26
N ALA A 63 -4.62 25.28 -17.47
CA ALA A 63 -3.79 24.58 -18.45
C ALA A 63 -2.52 25.37 -18.84
N ARG A 64 -2.53 26.70 -18.69
CA ARG A 64 -1.38 27.56 -18.98
C ARG A 64 -0.58 27.94 -17.74
N ALA A 65 -0.92 27.41 -16.57
CA ALA A 65 -0.36 27.86 -15.31
C ALA A 65 1.17 27.69 -15.24
N GLU A 66 1.71 26.59 -15.77
CA GLU A 66 3.17 26.38 -15.81
C GLU A 66 3.89 27.29 -16.81
N GLU A 67 3.21 27.78 -17.85
CA GLU A 67 3.76 28.75 -18.81
C GLU A 67 3.70 30.18 -18.25
N GLU A 68 2.57 30.56 -17.64
CA GLU A 68 2.34 31.90 -17.10
C GLU A 68 3.14 32.16 -15.81
N TRP A 69 3.30 31.14 -14.94
CA TRP A 69 3.99 31.26 -13.66
C TRP A 69 5.00 30.13 -13.43
N PRO A 70 6.09 30.07 -14.21
CA PRO A 70 7.08 29.01 -14.13
C PRO A 70 7.80 29.00 -12.78
N HIS A 71 8.15 27.81 -12.30
CA HIS A 71 8.94 27.57 -11.06
C HIS A 71 8.30 28.08 -9.76
N ARG A 72 7.03 28.50 -9.79
CA ARG A 72 6.27 28.87 -8.59
C ARG A 72 5.42 27.69 -8.13
N HIS A 73 5.38 27.47 -6.81
CA HIS A 73 4.41 26.56 -6.20
C HIS A 73 3.01 27.20 -6.26
N LYS A 74 2.02 26.41 -6.69
CA LYS A 74 0.66 26.87 -7.00
C LYS A 74 -0.34 26.01 -6.25
N HIS A 75 -1.39 26.63 -5.75
CA HIS A 75 -2.51 25.89 -5.18
C HIS A 75 -3.83 26.62 -5.39
N LEU A 76 -4.92 25.86 -5.47
CA LEU A 76 -6.27 26.40 -5.49
C LEU A 76 -6.75 26.67 -4.07
N ARG A 77 -7.75 27.54 -3.93
CA ARG A 77 -8.57 27.59 -2.71
C ARG A 77 -10.03 27.61 -3.09
N PHE A 78 -10.77 26.64 -2.62
CA PHE A 78 -12.21 26.52 -2.87
C PHE A 78 -13.01 27.42 -1.93
N VAL A 79 -12.69 27.37 -0.63
CA VAL A 79 -13.32 28.20 0.39
C VAL A 79 -12.55 29.51 0.54
N GLN A 80 -13.27 30.62 0.35
CA GLN A 80 -12.70 31.96 0.45
C GLN A 80 -12.76 32.47 1.90
N GLU A 81 -11.71 33.15 2.35
CA GLU A 81 -11.63 33.67 3.73
C GLU A 81 -12.75 34.67 4.03
N GLU A 82 -13.15 35.45 3.03
CA GLU A 82 -14.21 36.47 3.11
C GLU A 82 -15.58 35.86 3.41
N THR A 83 -15.93 34.71 2.80
CA THR A 83 -17.25 34.08 2.92
C THR A 83 -17.31 32.97 3.98
N LEU A 84 -16.15 32.55 4.49
CA LEU A 84 -15.97 31.42 5.41
C LEU A 84 -16.96 31.43 6.59
N ARG A 85 -17.04 32.55 7.32
CA ARG A 85 -17.86 32.63 8.54
C ARG A 85 -19.35 32.51 8.26
N GLU A 86 -19.81 33.08 7.15
CA GLU A 86 -21.22 33.09 6.77
C GLU A 86 -21.65 31.71 6.24
N GLU A 87 -20.84 31.13 5.35
CA GLU A 87 -21.06 29.78 4.79
C GLU A 87 -21.01 28.70 5.88
N ALA A 88 -20.06 28.79 6.83
CA ALA A 88 -19.96 27.85 7.95
C ALA A 88 -21.13 27.97 8.94
N ARG A 89 -21.70 29.17 9.13
CA ARG A 89 -22.89 29.36 9.99
C ARG A 89 -24.14 28.75 9.37
N ARG A 90 -24.31 28.88 8.05
CA ARG A 90 -25.44 28.27 7.32
C ARG A 90 -25.45 26.75 7.47
N PHE A 91 -24.28 26.11 7.44
CA PHE A 91 -24.17 24.67 7.67
C PHE A 91 -24.67 24.22 9.06
N LYS A 92 -24.39 24.98 10.12
CA LYS A 92 -24.79 24.61 11.49
C LYS A 92 -26.31 24.47 11.70
N GLY A 93 -27.13 25.03 10.81
CA GLY A 93 -28.59 24.90 10.83
C GLY A 93 -29.13 23.60 10.22
N MET A 94 -28.28 22.77 9.59
CA MET A 94 -28.71 21.57 8.87
C MET A 94 -28.71 20.30 9.75
N ALA A 95 -29.75 19.48 9.62
CA ALA A 95 -29.84 18.18 10.28
C ALA A 95 -28.78 17.21 9.72
N ARG A 96 -28.04 16.53 10.61
CA ARG A 96 -26.97 15.57 10.25
C ARG A 96 -27.45 14.14 10.47
N SER A 97 -27.26 13.26 9.48
CA SER A 97 -27.16 11.83 9.74
C SER A 97 -25.77 11.54 10.30
N VAL A 98 -25.65 11.48 11.62
CA VAL A 98 -24.37 11.20 12.27
C VAL A 98 -24.20 9.69 12.34
N ILE A 99 -23.23 9.14 11.61
CA ILE A 99 -22.74 7.79 11.86
C ILE A 99 -22.26 7.76 13.32
N PRO A 100 -22.81 6.90 14.20
CA PRO A 100 -22.44 6.91 15.61
C PRO A 100 -20.93 6.65 15.75
N LYS A 101 -20.16 7.66 16.20
CA LYS A 101 -18.70 7.60 16.43
C LYS A 101 -18.25 6.56 17.47
N SER A 102 -19.19 5.78 17.98
CA SER A 102 -19.11 4.94 19.17
C SER A 102 -18.39 3.61 18.95
N GLY A 103 -18.29 3.12 17.70
CA GLY A 103 -17.55 1.91 17.34
C GLY A 103 -16.02 2.11 17.24
N ARG A 104 -15.56 3.32 16.90
CA ARG A 104 -14.14 3.63 16.61
C ARG A 104 -13.21 3.36 17.79
N LEU A 105 -13.55 3.90 18.95
CA LEU A 105 -12.71 3.76 20.15
C LEU A 105 -12.84 2.38 20.82
N ALA A 106 -13.92 1.65 20.48
CA ALA A 106 -14.13 0.26 20.86
C ALA A 106 -13.33 -0.72 19.97
N ALA A 107 -12.95 -0.34 18.76
CA ALA A 107 -12.10 -1.14 17.87
C ALA A 107 -10.60 -1.12 18.29
N VAL A 108 -10.19 -0.06 18.99
CA VAL A 108 -8.77 0.28 19.23
C VAL A 108 -8.38 0.15 20.70
N GLY A 109 -7.32 -0.61 21.01
CA GLY A 109 -6.78 -0.75 22.37
C GLY A 109 -6.30 0.57 22.98
N VAL A 110 -6.11 0.61 24.31
CA VAL A 110 -5.72 1.82 25.07
C VAL A 110 -4.52 2.57 24.45
N LEU A 111 -3.48 1.84 24.02
CA LEU A 111 -2.28 2.43 23.39
C LEU A 111 -2.60 3.18 22.09
N GLY A 112 -3.46 2.62 21.23
CA GLY A 112 -3.89 3.29 20.00
C GLY A 112 -4.70 4.55 20.28
N ARG A 113 -5.46 4.58 21.39
CA ARG A 113 -6.17 5.81 21.83
C ARG A 113 -5.22 6.91 22.30
N VAL A 114 -4.15 6.55 23.01
CA VAL A 114 -3.11 7.52 23.41
C VAL A 114 -2.45 8.13 22.17
N LEU A 115 -2.12 7.30 21.18
CA LEU A 115 -1.51 7.75 19.93
C LEU A 115 -2.46 8.66 19.12
N ASP A 116 -3.77 8.37 19.09
CA ASP A 116 -4.81 9.25 18.50
C ASP A 116 -4.84 10.64 19.16
N ILE A 117 -4.71 10.70 20.49
CA ILE A 117 -4.63 12.00 21.19
C ILE A 117 -3.35 12.75 20.82
N LEU A 118 -2.20 12.07 20.77
CA LEU A 118 -0.93 12.69 20.38
C LEU A 118 -1.01 13.25 18.94
N MET A 119 -1.65 12.53 18.02
CA MET A 119 -1.89 13.01 16.66
C MET A 119 -2.84 14.20 16.58
N LYS A 120 -3.83 14.30 17.47
CA LYS A 120 -4.68 15.51 17.56
C LYS A 120 -3.92 16.70 18.13
N ILE A 121 -3.04 16.46 19.11
CA ILE A 121 -2.18 17.51 19.66
C ILE A 121 -1.19 17.99 18.59
N SER A 122 -0.67 17.10 17.74
CA SER A 122 0.27 17.49 16.68
C SER A 122 -0.33 18.47 15.67
N LEU A 123 -1.66 18.45 15.45
CA LEU A 123 -2.37 19.43 14.62
C LEU A 123 -2.18 20.88 15.10
N LEU A 124 -1.86 21.11 16.37
CA LEU A 124 -1.55 22.45 16.89
C LEU A 124 -0.24 23.01 16.35
N VAL A 125 0.66 22.15 15.86
CA VAL A 125 2.01 22.52 15.44
C VAL A 125 2.20 22.39 13.93
N ARG A 126 1.52 21.45 13.26
CA ARG A 126 1.79 21.10 11.86
C ARG A 126 1.00 21.87 10.79
N GLY A 127 0.10 22.78 11.16
CA GLY A 127 -0.85 23.37 10.22
C GLY A 127 -2.01 22.42 9.95
N ALA A 128 -3.24 22.94 9.91
CA ALA A 128 -4.45 22.14 9.75
C ALA A 128 -5.55 22.98 9.09
N VAL A 129 -6.44 22.32 8.37
CA VAL A 129 -7.67 22.91 7.85
C VAL A 129 -8.59 23.23 9.04
N PRO A 130 -8.92 24.50 9.29
CA PRO A 130 -9.87 24.86 10.34
C PRO A 130 -11.22 24.22 10.03
N GLY A 131 -11.90 23.60 11.00
CA GLY A 131 -13.18 22.91 10.75
C GLY A 131 -14.29 23.82 10.16
N GLY A 132 -14.16 25.15 10.29
CA GLY A 132 -15.02 26.11 9.58
C GLY A 132 -14.92 26.02 8.05
N VAL A 133 -13.75 25.67 7.52
CA VAL A 133 -13.51 25.48 6.07
C VAL A 133 -14.34 24.31 5.57
N THR A 134 -14.29 23.17 6.26
CA THR A 134 -15.12 22.00 5.92
C THR A 134 -16.60 22.36 5.87
N PHE A 135 -17.12 23.07 6.87
CA PHE A 135 -18.52 23.47 6.89
C PHE A 135 -18.89 24.44 5.77
N ALA A 136 -18.00 25.37 5.44
CA ALA A 136 -18.20 26.28 4.31
C ALA A 136 -18.13 25.53 2.97
N ALA A 137 -17.22 24.56 2.83
CA ALA A 137 -17.10 23.72 1.64
C ALA A 137 -18.38 22.92 1.38
N VAL A 138 -19.04 22.38 2.41
CA VAL A 138 -20.32 21.68 2.23
C VAL A 138 -21.40 22.62 1.69
N THR A 139 -21.55 23.81 2.29
CA THR A 139 -22.51 24.82 1.82
C THR A 139 -22.22 25.20 0.37
N ARG A 140 -20.95 25.50 0.05
CA ARG A 140 -20.53 25.94 -1.28
C ARG A 140 -20.69 24.86 -2.33
N TYR A 141 -20.35 23.61 -2.00
CA TYR A 141 -20.55 22.46 -2.88
C TYR A 141 -22.03 22.32 -3.24
N ARG A 142 -22.92 22.26 -2.24
CA ARG A 142 -24.36 22.10 -2.46
C ARG A 142 -25.00 23.25 -3.24
N GLU A 143 -24.56 24.48 -2.99
CA GLU A 143 -25.17 25.67 -3.60
C GLU A 143 -24.62 25.99 -5.00
N ARG A 144 -23.38 25.57 -5.31
CA ARG A 144 -22.66 26.09 -6.49
C ARG A 144 -22.01 25.03 -7.38
N VAL A 145 -21.90 23.79 -6.92
CA VAL A 145 -21.16 22.72 -7.62
C VAL A 145 -22.02 21.49 -7.85
N ASP A 146 -22.75 21.02 -6.83
CA ASP A 146 -23.64 19.87 -6.94
C ASP A 146 -24.82 20.20 -7.87
N ASN A 147 -24.92 19.46 -8.97
CA ASN A 147 -25.98 19.58 -9.97
C ASN A 147 -26.94 18.38 -9.96
N GLY A 148 -26.82 17.48 -8.98
CA GLY A 148 -27.60 16.25 -8.87
C GLY A 148 -27.05 15.06 -9.69
N GLY A 149 -26.04 15.28 -10.54
CA GLY A 149 -25.34 14.22 -11.26
C GLY A 149 -24.05 13.77 -10.54
N ALA A 150 -23.30 12.87 -11.18
CA ALA A 150 -21.94 12.51 -10.78
C ALA A 150 -21.02 12.48 -12.01
N THR A 151 -19.77 12.94 -11.89
CA THR A 151 -18.82 12.98 -13.02
C THR A 151 -17.59 12.12 -12.74
N TYR A 152 -17.15 11.36 -13.75
CA TYR A 152 -15.86 10.67 -13.73
C TYR A 152 -15.01 11.08 -14.93
N TYR A 153 -13.69 10.99 -14.78
CA TYR A 153 -12.71 11.21 -15.85
C TYR A 153 -12.07 9.89 -16.25
N GLY A 154 -12.33 9.47 -17.49
CA GLY A 154 -11.88 8.19 -18.02
C GLY A 154 -10.62 8.32 -18.87
N ARG A 155 -9.59 7.55 -18.54
CA ARG A 155 -8.38 7.35 -19.37
C ARG A 155 -8.29 5.91 -19.83
N VAL A 156 -8.04 5.70 -21.12
CA VAL A 156 -7.88 4.36 -21.70
C VAL A 156 -6.48 4.20 -22.26
N THR A 157 -5.72 3.22 -21.75
CA THR A 157 -4.40 2.86 -22.28
C THR A 157 -4.37 1.38 -22.66
N ARG A 158 -3.39 0.97 -23.47
CA ARG A 158 -3.17 -0.43 -23.86
C ARG A 158 -1.73 -0.80 -23.58
N GLU A 159 -1.51 -1.70 -22.63
CA GLU A 159 -0.19 -2.01 -22.09
C GLU A 159 -0.13 -3.44 -21.54
N GLY A 160 0.97 -4.14 -21.77
CA GLY A 160 1.17 -5.51 -21.25
C GLY A 160 0.11 -6.53 -21.70
N GLY A 161 -0.54 -6.28 -22.85
CA GLY A 161 -1.66 -7.10 -23.34
C GLY A 161 -3.00 -6.84 -22.63
N TYR A 162 -3.09 -5.81 -21.79
CA TYR A 162 -4.33 -5.33 -21.18
C TYR A 162 -4.82 -4.06 -21.88
N ILE A 163 -6.14 -3.90 -21.95
CA ILE A 163 -6.82 -2.61 -22.11
C ILE A 163 -7.09 -2.09 -20.70
N VAL A 164 -6.48 -0.97 -20.34
CA VAL A 164 -6.55 -0.41 -18.99
C VAL A 164 -7.54 0.75 -18.98
N LEU A 165 -8.64 0.58 -18.24
CA LEU A 165 -9.70 1.56 -18.10
C LEU A 165 -9.57 2.24 -16.72
N GLN A 166 -8.98 3.43 -16.68
CA GLN A 166 -8.83 4.22 -15.46
C GLN A 166 -10.00 5.19 -15.31
N TYR A 167 -10.72 5.11 -14.19
CA TYR A 167 -11.80 6.00 -13.80
C TYR A 167 -11.33 6.86 -12.63
N TRP A 168 -11.23 8.16 -12.85
CA TRP A 168 -10.83 9.13 -11.84
C TRP A 168 -12.04 9.90 -11.33
N PHE A 169 -12.14 10.04 -10.01
CA PHE A 169 -13.24 10.68 -9.32
C PHE A 169 -12.71 11.89 -8.56
N PHE A 170 -13.33 13.04 -8.81
CA PHE A 170 -12.96 14.29 -8.17
C PHE A 170 -14.01 14.68 -7.13
N TYR A 171 -13.61 14.84 -5.88
CA TYR A 171 -14.47 15.34 -4.80
C TYR A 171 -14.04 16.75 -4.42
N ALA A 172 -14.98 17.64 -4.11
CA ALA A 172 -14.66 19.04 -3.78
C ALA A 172 -13.92 19.19 -2.43
N MET A 173 -14.06 18.22 -1.52
CA MET A 173 -13.51 18.25 -0.17
C MET A 173 -13.41 16.83 0.37
N ASN A 174 -12.31 16.50 1.03
CA ASN A 174 -12.18 15.41 1.98
C ASN A 174 -12.47 15.94 3.38
N ASP A 175 -13.51 15.41 4.03
CA ASP A 175 -13.99 15.85 5.35
C ASP A 175 -13.90 14.75 6.42
N TRP A 176 -12.99 13.79 6.20
CA TRP A 176 -12.86 12.59 7.00
C TRP A 176 -12.66 12.92 8.48
N ARG A 177 -11.80 13.89 8.84
CA ARG A 177 -11.55 14.29 10.24
C ARG A 177 -12.72 15.02 10.87
N THR A 178 -13.23 16.08 10.24
CA THR A 178 -14.24 16.96 10.85
C THR A 178 -15.60 16.29 10.94
N ILE A 179 -16.02 15.55 9.91
CA ILE A 179 -17.35 14.92 9.88
C ILE A 179 -17.30 13.51 10.48
N TYR A 180 -16.36 12.67 10.04
CA TYR A 180 -16.34 11.23 10.34
C TYR A 180 -15.35 10.80 11.43
N GLY A 181 -14.45 11.70 11.86
CA GLY A 181 -13.45 11.40 12.89
C GLY A 181 -12.26 10.59 12.39
N GLY A 182 -11.94 10.70 11.11
CA GLY A 182 -10.71 10.24 10.48
C GLY A 182 -9.51 11.14 10.77
N VAL A 183 -8.53 11.09 9.87
CA VAL A 183 -7.18 11.64 10.08
C VAL A 183 -7.05 13.09 9.65
N ASN A 184 -7.64 13.40 8.52
CA ASN A 184 -7.42 14.65 7.81
C ASN A 184 -8.71 15.26 7.27
N ASP A 185 -8.65 16.56 7.02
CA ASP A 185 -9.52 17.27 6.10
C ASP A 185 -8.64 17.95 5.04
N HIS A 186 -9.08 18.01 3.78
CA HIS A 186 -8.46 18.85 2.77
C HIS A 186 -9.44 19.20 1.64
N GLU A 187 -9.26 20.38 1.05
CA GLU A 187 -9.96 20.75 -0.17
C GLU A 187 -9.47 19.88 -1.34
N ALA A 188 -10.38 19.55 -2.25
CA ALA A 188 -10.19 18.60 -3.33
C ALA A 188 -9.82 17.18 -2.89
N ASP A 189 -10.31 16.19 -3.62
CA ASP A 189 -9.86 14.81 -3.51
C ASP A 189 -9.86 14.14 -4.88
N TRP A 190 -8.85 13.30 -5.14
CA TRP A 190 -8.71 12.57 -6.40
C TRP A 190 -8.51 11.10 -6.13
N GLU A 191 -9.55 10.33 -6.42
CA GLU A 191 -9.59 8.89 -6.21
C GLU A 191 -9.71 8.15 -7.55
N ARG A 192 -9.36 6.86 -7.57
CA ARG A 192 -9.35 6.07 -8.81
C ARG A 192 -9.82 4.63 -8.62
N VAL A 193 -10.58 4.17 -9.59
CA VAL A 193 -10.79 2.74 -9.87
C VAL A 193 -10.22 2.42 -11.25
N THR A 194 -9.56 1.28 -11.41
CA THR A 194 -9.06 0.81 -12.70
C THR A 194 -9.62 -0.58 -12.99
N VAL A 195 -10.25 -0.74 -14.14
CA VAL A 195 -10.68 -2.04 -14.67
C VAL A 195 -9.71 -2.47 -15.76
N TYR A 196 -9.12 -3.64 -15.60
CA TYR A 196 -8.23 -4.25 -16.58
C TYR A 196 -9.03 -5.22 -17.41
N VAL A 197 -9.00 -5.02 -18.72
CA VAL A 197 -9.81 -5.73 -19.70
C VAL A 197 -8.87 -6.43 -20.66
N VAL A 198 -9.27 -7.61 -21.13
CA VAL A 198 -8.59 -8.31 -22.21
C VAL A 198 -9.53 -8.46 -23.40
N GLU A 199 -8.95 -8.45 -24.59
CA GLU A 199 -9.67 -8.74 -25.82
C GLU A 199 -9.66 -10.26 -26.04
N ASN A 200 -10.84 -10.82 -26.28
CA ASN A 200 -11.03 -12.21 -26.64
C ASN A 200 -10.75 -12.43 -28.14
N PRO A 201 -10.46 -13.66 -28.58
CA PRO A 201 -10.20 -13.94 -30.00
C PRO A 201 -11.35 -13.59 -30.96
N ASP A 202 -12.58 -13.48 -30.45
CA ASP A 202 -13.78 -13.08 -31.20
C ASP A 202 -13.97 -11.55 -31.29
N GLY A 203 -13.04 -10.77 -30.74
CA GLY A 203 -13.09 -9.31 -30.68
C GLY A 203 -14.00 -8.74 -29.58
N THR A 204 -14.55 -9.59 -28.71
CA THR A 204 -15.26 -9.13 -27.51
C THR A 204 -14.27 -8.76 -26.42
N THR A 205 -14.68 -7.89 -25.50
CA THR A 205 -13.87 -7.48 -24.35
C THR A 205 -14.43 -8.08 -23.08
N ARG A 206 -13.55 -8.53 -22.18
CA ARG A 206 -13.95 -8.98 -20.84
C ARG A 206 -13.03 -8.45 -19.75
N PRO A 207 -13.55 -8.03 -18.60
CA PRO A 207 -12.74 -7.67 -17.45
C PRO A 207 -12.03 -8.89 -16.86
N VAL A 208 -10.84 -8.67 -16.31
CA VAL A 208 -10.01 -9.70 -15.66
C VAL A 208 -9.54 -9.30 -14.27
N TRP A 209 -9.31 -8.00 -14.05
CA TRP A 209 -8.89 -7.47 -12.76
C TRP A 209 -9.55 -6.13 -12.52
N VAL A 210 -9.78 -5.83 -11.24
CA VAL A 210 -10.21 -4.52 -10.77
C VAL A 210 -9.24 -4.08 -9.69
N GLY A 211 -8.72 -2.85 -9.79
CA GLY A 211 -7.90 -2.23 -8.76
C GLY A 211 -8.54 -0.94 -8.29
N ALA A 212 -8.50 -0.69 -6.99
CA ALA A 212 -9.09 0.53 -6.40
C ALA A 212 -8.06 1.23 -5.52
N SER A 213 -8.05 2.57 -5.54
CA SER A 213 -7.20 3.36 -4.65
C SER A 213 -7.74 3.31 -3.23
N SER A 214 -6.88 2.97 -2.28
CA SER A 214 -7.18 3.00 -0.85
C SER A 214 -5.94 3.56 -0.18
N HIS A 215 -5.99 4.82 0.28
CA HIS A 215 -4.89 5.48 1.02
C HIS A 215 -3.51 5.28 0.36
N GLU A 216 -2.46 5.00 1.16
CA GLU A 216 -1.09 4.77 0.68
C GLU A 216 -0.77 3.29 0.33
N TYR A 217 -1.80 2.43 0.26
CA TYR A 217 -1.58 1.02 -0.08
C TYR A 217 -1.09 0.89 -1.53
N HIS A 218 -0.35 -0.19 -1.81
CA HIS A 218 0.20 -0.48 -3.14
C HIS A 218 0.47 -1.97 -3.31
N GLY A 219 0.54 -2.42 -4.58
CA GLY A 219 0.91 -3.78 -4.93
C GLY A 219 -0.27 -4.73 -5.01
N ASP A 220 -0.01 -6.00 -4.75
CA ASP A 220 -0.91 -7.09 -5.10
C ASP A 220 -2.26 -7.02 -4.36
N ASP A 221 -2.25 -6.59 -3.10
CA ASP A 221 -3.46 -6.59 -2.26
C ASP A 221 -4.51 -5.53 -2.65
N LEU A 222 -4.17 -4.60 -3.56
CA LEU A 222 -5.11 -3.59 -4.07
C LEU A 222 -6.01 -4.08 -5.21
N ARG A 223 -5.67 -5.20 -5.84
CA ARG A 223 -6.45 -5.74 -6.96
C ARG A 223 -7.23 -6.97 -6.56
N ARG A 224 -8.38 -7.14 -7.21
CA ARG A 224 -9.22 -8.33 -7.15
C ARG A 224 -9.36 -8.91 -8.54
N SER A 225 -9.33 -10.23 -8.62
CA SER A 225 -9.66 -10.92 -9.86
C SER A 225 -11.13 -10.67 -10.18
N TRP A 226 -11.46 -10.57 -11.46
CA TRP A 226 -12.86 -10.61 -11.88
C TRP A 226 -13.53 -11.94 -11.53
N GLU A 227 -12.76 -12.99 -11.27
CA GLU A 227 -13.28 -14.28 -10.81
C GLU A 227 -13.24 -14.43 -9.27
N ASP A 228 -12.91 -13.36 -8.52
CA ASP A 228 -12.93 -13.39 -7.05
C ASP A 228 -14.39 -13.50 -6.56
N PRO A 229 -14.77 -14.58 -5.85
CA PRO A 229 -16.15 -14.78 -5.40
C PRO A 229 -16.67 -13.68 -4.46
N ASP A 230 -15.77 -12.96 -3.78
CA ASP A 230 -16.14 -11.87 -2.87
C ASP A 230 -16.32 -10.54 -3.61
N LEU A 231 -15.87 -10.40 -4.86
CA LEU A 231 -16.02 -9.17 -5.64
C LEU A 231 -17.47 -8.98 -6.09
N HIS A 232 -18.15 -7.99 -5.51
CA HIS A 232 -19.50 -7.61 -5.87
C HIS A 232 -19.57 -6.90 -7.23
N ARG A 233 -20.58 -7.23 -8.02
CA ARG A 233 -20.76 -6.77 -9.41
C ARG A 233 -22.24 -6.57 -9.72
N ASP A 234 -22.50 -5.64 -10.63
CA ASP A 234 -23.78 -5.45 -11.27
C ASP A 234 -23.60 -5.62 -12.79
N GLY A 235 -23.83 -6.84 -13.29
CA GLY A 235 -23.45 -7.22 -14.65
C GLY A 235 -21.93 -7.09 -14.88
N GLU A 236 -21.54 -6.26 -15.85
CA GLU A 236 -20.13 -5.98 -16.19
C GLU A 236 -19.54 -4.79 -15.41
N HIS A 237 -20.27 -4.28 -14.41
CA HIS A 237 -19.90 -3.13 -13.59
C HIS A 237 -19.40 -3.59 -12.21
N PRO A 238 -18.13 -3.35 -11.83
CA PRO A 238 -17.68 -3.66 -10.49
C PRO A 238 -18.31 -2.72 -9.46
N MET A 239 -18.74 -3.27 -8.33
CA MET A 239 -19.26 -2.47 -7.22
C MET A 239 -18.12 -2.14 -6.26
N ILE A 240 -17.94 -0.85 -6.01
CA ILE A 240 -16.87 -0.31 -5.17
C ILE A 240 -17.50 0.48 -4.02
N TYR A 241 -17.03 0.25 -2.81
CA TYR A 241 -17.55 0.89 -1.60
C TYR A 241 -16.71 2.11 -1.22
N VAL A 242 -17.35 3.26 -1.14
CA VAL A 242 -16.66 4.54 -0.89
C VAL A 242 -16.59 4.82 0.61
N GLY A 243 -15.38 5.07 1.10
CA GLY A 243 -15.10 5.50 2.47
C GLY A 243 -15.67 6.88 2.76
N ALA A 244 -16.47 6.99 3.82
CA ALA A 244 -17.20 8.21 4.13
C ALA A 244 -16.24 9.37 4.46
N GLY A 245 -16.27 10.41 3.64
CA GLY A 245 -15.44 11.61 3.72
C GLY A 245 -13.95 11.43 3.38
N SER A 246 -13.41 10.22 3.50
CA SER A 246 -12.05 9.89 3.03
C SER A 246 -12.00 9.64 1.53
N HIS A 247 -13.14 9.25 0.95
CA HIS A 247 -13.34 8.80 -0.42
C HIS A 247 -12.53 7.58 -0.85
N SER A 248 -11.84 6.92 0.09
CA SER A 248 -11.06 5.74 -0.23
C SER A 248 -11.96 4.64 -0.79
N HIS A 249 -11.48 3.88 -1.77
CA HIS A 249 -12.27 2.85 -2.41
C HIS A 249 -11.94 1.47 -1.83
N GLN A 250 -12.99 0.77 -1.39
CA GLN A 250 -12.92 -0.57 -0.84
C GLN A 250 -13.65 -1.56 -1.74
N MET A 251 -13.10 -2.77 -1.85
CA MET A 251 -13.69 -3.84 -2.68
C MET A 251 -14.84 -4.55 -1.99
N LEU A 252 -14.95 -4.42 -0.66
CA LEU A 252 -15.98 -5.06 0.16
C LEU A 252 -16.64 -4.01 1.07
N PRO A 253 -17.90 -4.22 1.47
CA PRO A 253 -18.56 -3.32 2.40
C PRO A 253 -18.08 -3.55 3.83
N GLY A 254 -17.88 -2.47 4.58
CA GLY A 254 -17.71 -2.52 6.03
C GLY A 254 -16.95 -1.34 6.62
N ASP A 255 -16.63 -1.48 7.90
CA ASP A 255 -15.77 -0.55 8.64
C ASP A 255 -14.33 -1.07 8.58
N TYR A 256 -13.43 -0.23 8.10
CA TYR A 256 -12.03 -0.55 7.88
C TYR A 256 -11.15 0.15 8.91
N LEU A 257 -10.17 -0.59 9.44
CA LEU A 257 -9.16 0.00 10.32
C LEU A 257 -8.00 0.46 9.44
N ILE A 258 -7.82 1.77 9.35
CA ILE A 258 -6.69 2.36 8.64
C ILE A 258 -5.60 2.65 9.65
N GLN A 259 -4.41 2.11 9.40
CA GLN A 259 -3.21 2.46 10.12
C GLN A 259 -2.44 3.45 9.26
N VAL A 260 -2.34 4.70 9.70
CA VAL A 260 -1.49 5.68 9.04
C VAL A 260 -0.10 5.58 9.65
N ASP A 261 0.88 5.19 8.83
CA ASP A 261 2.30 5.22 9.19
C ASP A 261 2.82 6.66 8.98
N PRO A 262 3.17 7.40 10.05
CA PRO A 262 3.64 8.76 9.90
C PRO A 262 4.91 8.82 9.06
N SER A 263 4.95 9.73 8.09
CA SER A 263 6.07 9.89 7.14
C SER A 263 7.45 9.97 7.81
N PHE A 264 7.53 10.64 8.97
CA PHE A 264 8.77 10.76 9.76
C PHE A 264 9.26 9.46 10.40
N LEU A 265 8.39 8.46 10.58
CA LEU A 265 8.76 7.15 11.14
C LEU A 265 9.15 6.14 10.06
N ARG A 266 8.89 6.41 8.76
CA ARG A 266 9.19 5.48 7.65
C ARG A 266 10.65 5.05 7.61
N GLY A 267 11.59 5.97 7.88
CA GLY A 267 13.03 5.68 7.94
C GLY A 267 13.41 4.72 9.08
N LEU A 268 12.85 4.93 10.28
CA LEU A 268 13.14 4.11 11.45
C LEU A 268 12.45 2.73 11.34
N VAL A 269 11.21 2.71 10.86
CA VAL A 269 10.42 1.49 10.65
C VAL A 269 11.02 0.64 9.53
N SER A 270 11.46 1.24 8.42
CA SER A 270 12.13 0.50 7.34
C SER A 270 13.48 -0.07 7.77
N ALA A 271 14.26 0.67 8.56
CA ALA A 271 15.51 0.18 9.15
C ALA A 271 15.23 -1.00 10.10
N TRP A 272 14.21 -0.89 10.97
CA TRP A 272 13.81 -1.96 11.88
C TRP A 272 13.27 -3.20 11.14
N ARG A 273 12.52 -3.00 10.06
CA ARG A 273 11.99 -4.08 9.21
C ARG A 273 13.09 -4.78 8.42
N ASN A 274 14.11 -4.04 7.98
CA ASN A 274 15.29 -4.62 7.33
C ASN A 274 16.18 -5.38 8.33
N LEU A 275 16.32 -4.87 9.55
CA LEU A 275 17.05 -5.54 10.62
C LEU A 275 16.30 -6.81 11.09
N GLY A 276 14.97 -6.71 11.24
CA GLY A 276 14.09 -7.82 11.57
C GLY A 276 14.15 -8.93 10.54
N ARG A 277 14.07 -8.61 9.23
CA ARG A 277 14.22 -9.60 8.15
C ARG A 277 15.59 -10.27 8.09
N ARG A 278 16.64 -9.58 8.55
CA ARG A 278 18.01 -10.14 8.62
C ARG A 278 18.24 -11.01 9.85
N LEU A 279 17.63 -10.68 10.98
CA LEU A 279 17.83 -11.39 12.26
C LEU A 279 16.80 -12.50 12.50
N PHE A 280 15.59 -12.37 11.97
CA PHE A 280 14.51 -13.32 12.12
C PHE A 280 13.92 -13.66 10.74
N ARG A 281 14.10 -14.90 10.28
CA ARG A 281 13.38 -15.48 9.10
C ARG A 281 11.90 -15.71 9.42
N ALA A 282 11.24 -14.73 10.00
CA ALA A 282 9.82 -14.78 10.30
C ALA A 282 9.11 -13.77 9.38
N ASP A 283 8.35 -14.29 8.42
CA ASP A 283 7.30 -13.56 7.68
C ASP A 283 6.10 -13.27 8.60
N SER A 284 6.33 -12.98 9.88
CA SER A 284 5.30 -12.38 10.70
C SER A 284 5.17 -10.93 10.26
N ALA A 285 4.10 -10.66 9.52
CA ALA A 285 3.54 -9.33 9.35
C ALA A 285 3.29 -8.71 10.73
N MET A 286 4.34 -8.13 11.33
CA MET A 286 4.19 -7.20 12.43
C MET A 286 3.46 -6.00 11.83
N HIS A 287 2.16 -5.97 12.09
CA HIS A 287 1.29 -4.85 11.78
C HIS A 287 1.93 -3.62 12.45
N GLY A 288 2.07 -2.54 11.68
CA GLY A 288 2.77 -1.33 12.10
C GLY A 288 2.23 -0.74 13.41
N ILE A 289 3.06 0.06 14.07
CA ILE A 289 2.64 0.90 15.20
C ILE A 289 1.93 2.12 14.62
N GLY A 290 0.79 1.89 13.94
CA GLY A 290 -0.01 2.94 13.32
C GLY A 290 -1.14 3.40 14.24
N VAL A 291 -1.51 4.68 14.16
CA VAL A 291 -2.72 5.19 14.82
C VAL A 291 -3.92 4.65 14.06
N PRO A 292 -4.84 3.93 14.71
CA PRO A 292 -5.97 3.35 14.03
C PRO A 292 -7.12 4.34 13.88
N PHE A 293 -7.46 4.65 12.64
CA PHE A 293 -8.65 5.39 12.25
C PHE A 293 -9.65 4.45 11.59
N VAL A 294 -10.92 4.83 11.62
CA VAL A 294 -11.97 4.03 10.98
C VAL A 294 -12.40 4.72 9.71
N ASP A 295 -12.35 3.96 8.63
CA ASP A 295 -12.93 4.33 7.36
C ASP A 295 -14.24 3.57 7.15
N TYR A 296 -15.31 4.28 6.82
CA TYR A 296 -16.66 3.72 6.76
C TYR A 296 -17.06 3.53 5.30
N ALA A 297 -16.90 2.33 4.76
CA ALA A 297 -17.22 1.99 3.38
C ALA A 297 -18.40 0.99 3.37
N ARG A 298 -19.55 1.41 3.88
CA ARG A 298 -20.69 0.50 4.16
C ARG A 298 -21.60 0.26 2.96
N GLY A 299 -21.68 1.23 2.05
CA GLY A 299 -22.55 1.16 0.86
C GLY A 299 -24.04 1.22 1.16
N ASP A 300 -24.45 1.82 2.29
CA ASP A 300 -25.84 1.99 2.73
C ASP A 300 -26.44 3.36 2.39
N GLY A 301 -25.73 4.16 1.58
CA GLY A 301 -26.11 5.48 1.09
C GLY A 301 -26.45 5.50 -0.40
N GLU A 302 -26.14 6.63 -1.07
CA GLU A 302 -26.42 6.81 -2.51
C GLU A 302 -25.60 5.86 -3.39
N ARG A 303 -26.24 5.32 -4.43
CA ARG A 303 -25.60 4.50 -5.47
C ARG A 303 -25.28 5.36 -6.68
N LEU A 304 -24.00 5.47 -7.05
CA LEU A 304 -23.54 6.24 -8.20
C LEU A 304 -23.18 5.33 -9.37
N GLY A 305 -23.60 5.70 -10.57
CA GLY A 305 -23.31 5.00 -11.81
C GLY A 305 -24.53 4.40 -12.50
N PRO A 306 -24.35 3.40 -13.39
CA PRO A 306 -25.43 2.89 -14.23
C PRO A 306 -26.67 2.46 -13.45
N GLY A 307 -27.82 3.11 -13.70
CA GLY A 307 -29.09 2.83 -13.02
C GLY A 307 -29.12 3.21 -11.53
N GLY A 308 -28.22 4.09 -11.07
CA GLY A 308 -28.09 4.53 -9.68
C GLY A 308 -28.97 5.73 -9.34
N ASP A 309 -28.82 6.22 -8.12
CA ASP A 309 -29.43 7.48 -7.67
C ASP A 309 -28.85 8.68 -8.42
N ARG A 310 -27.56 8.59 -8.80
CA ARG A 310 -26.87 9.56 -9.66
C ARG A 310 -26.17 8.84 -10.80
N GLU A 311 -26.53 9.18 -12.03
CA GLU A 311 -25.89 8.62 -13.22
C GLU A 311 -24.56 9.33 -13.55
N TRP A 312 -23.68 8.59 -14.24
CA TRP A 312 -22.39 9.12 -14.67
C TRP A 312 -22.48 10.08 -15.84
N ASN A 313 -21.82 11.23 -15.69
CA ASN A 313 -21.31 12.02 -16.79
C ASN A 313 -19.85 11.62 -17.04
N ALA A 314 -19.59 11.06 -18.22
CA ALA A 314 -18.28 10.56 -18.61
C ALA A 314 -17.46 11.63 -19.35
N VAL A 315 -16.27 11.95 -18.83
CA VAL A 315 -15.31 12.87 -19.48
C VAL A 315 -14.06 12.10 -19.87
N LEU A 316 -13.69 12.10 -21.15
CA LEU A 316 -12.43 11.49 -21.59
C LEU A 316 -11.24 12.39 -21.25
N ILE A 317 -10.20 11.79 -20.71
CA ILE A 317 -8.91 12.44 -20.45
C ILE A 317 -7.74 11.55 -20.89
N ASP A 318 -6.63 12.20 -21.20
CA ASP A 318 -5.38 11.59 -21.65
C ASP A 318 -4.16 12.46 -21.27
N ASP A 319 -3.00 12.11 -21.81
CA ASP A 319 -1.73 12.82 -21.57
C ASP A 319 -1.68 14.23 -22.21
N ASP A 320 -2.57 14.48 -23.18
CA ASP A 320 -2.63 15.71 -23.98
C ASP A 320 -3.77 16.65 -23.52
N THR A 321 -4.61 16.19 -22.59
CA THR A 321 -5.70 16.98 -22.01
C THR A 321 -5.11 18.23 -21.32
N PRO A 322 -5.43 19.46 -21.76
CA PRO A 322 -4.67 20.66 -21.42
C PRO A 322 -4.51 20.92 -19.92
N TRP A 323 -5.58 20.83 -19.14
CA TRP A 323 -5.52 21.07 -17.69
C TRP A 323 -4.89 19.91 -16.90
N VAL A 324 -4.95 18.68 -17.42
CA VAL A 324 -4.30 17.50 -16.82
C VAL A 324 -2.79 17.59 -16.99
N HIS A 325 -2.34 18.04 -18.16
CA HIS A 325 -0.93 18.24 -18.46
C HIS A 325 -0.38 19.51 -17.82
N GLY A 326 -1.10 20.62 -17.97
CA GLY A 326 -0.61 21.98 -17.79
C GLY A 326 -0.69 22.53 -16.37
N PHE A 327 -1.36 21.83 -15.44
CA PHE A 327 -1.42 22.23 -14.03
C PHE A 327 -0.80 21.17 -13.10
N ARG A 328 0.34 21.51 -12.49
CA ARG A 328 1.08 20.65 -11.55
C ARG A 328 0.84 20.99 -10.08
N GLY A 329 0.11 22.06 -9.81
CA GLY A 329 -0.18 22.56 -8.48
C GLY A 329 -1.22 21.73 -7.72
N LEU A 330 -1.47 22.16 -6.49
CA LEU A 330 -2.49 21.53 -5.64
C LEU A 330 -3.89 22.00 -6.03
N TRP A 331 -4.85 21.08 -6.01
CA TRP A 331 -6.26 21.34 -6.35
C TRP A 331 -7.07 21.92 -5.19
N GLY A 332 -6.42 22.25 -4.09
CA GLY A 332 -7.01 22.87 -2.91
C GLY A 332 -5.91 23.49 -2.05
N ARG A 333 -6.29 24.04 -0.90
CA ARG A 333 -5.39 24.81 -0.03
C ARG A 333 -4.11 24.05 0.35
N ASP A 334 -2.97 24.72 0.24
CA ASP A 334 -1.72 24.26 0.86
C ASP A 334 -1.70 24.69 2.33
N THR A 335 -1.79 23.71 3.25
CA THR A 335 -1.70 23.96 4.70
C THR A 335 -0.27 23.96 5.21
N ARG A 336 0.71 23.62 4.36
CA ARG A 336 2.11 23.36 4.71
C ARG A 336 2.25 22.26 5.77
N ASP A 337 1.28 21.34 5.85
CA ASP A 337 1.35 20.16 6.72
C ASP A 337 2.48 19.24 6.26
N PHE A 338 3.53 19.16 7.06
CA PHE A 338 4.69 18.31 6.80
C PHE A 338 4.39 16.80 6.88
N PHE A 339 3.19 16.42 7.33
CA PHE A 339 2.68 15.04 7.24
C PHE A 339 1.80 14.81 6.01
N ASP A 340 1.62 15.82 5.15
CA ASP A 340 0.80 15.82 3.92
C ASP A 340 -0.69 15.45 4.11
N GLY A 341 -1.13 15.18 5.34
CA GLY A 341 -2.48 14.73 5.64
C GLY A 341 -3.50 15.83 5.35
N GLU A 342 -3.27 17.04 5.84
CA GLU A 342 -4.16 18.20 5.65
C GLU A 342 -3.83 19.00 4.38
N ARG A 343 -2.93 18.50 3.54
CA ARG A 343 -2.48 19.16 2.32
C ARG A 343 -3.27 18.62 1.13
N ALA A 344 -3.90 19.52 0.38
CA ALA A 344 -4.68 19.16 -0.78
C ALA A 344 -3.86 18.33 -1.79
N PRO A 345 -4.50 17.43 -2.55
CA PRO A 345 -3.82 16.65 -3.57
C PRO A 345 -3.54 17.50 -4.82
N SER A 346 -2.59 17.03 -5.63
CA SER A 346 -2.47 17.47 -7.02
C SER A 346 -3.48 16.75 -7.91
N GLY A 347 -3.53 17.12 -9.20
CA GLY A 347 -4.41 16.50 -10.18
C GLY A 347 -4.12 15.00 -10.41
N PRO A 348 -4.91 14.33 -11.27
CA PRO A 348 -4.82 12.88 -11.45
C PRO A 348 -3.44 12.41 -11.96
N ARG A 349 -2.73 13.26 -12.71
CA ARG A 349 -1.41 12.95 -13.28
C ARG A 349 -0.23 13.15 -12.33
N TYR A 350 -0.34 14.04 -11.35
CA TYR A 350 0.80 14.52 -10.57
C TYR A 350 0.68 14.15 -9.09
N GLU A 351 1.82 14.04 -8.43
CA GLU A 351 1.94 14.01 -6.97
C GLU A 351 1.98 15.43 -6.40
N ARG A 352 1.89 15.56 -5.07
CA ARG A 352 1.91 16.87 -4.37
C ARG A 352 3.22 17.67 -4.55
N ASP A 353 4.28 17.02 -5.00
CA ASP A 353 5.57 17.63 -5.34
C ASP A 353 5.71 17.97 -6.84
N GLY A 354 4.67 17.71 -7.64
CA GLY A 354 4.65 17.95 -9.08
C GLY A 354 5.33 16.87 -9.93
N THR A 355 5.87 15.82 -9.31
CA THR A 355 6.35 14.63 -10.03
C THR A 355 5.19 13.83 -10.62
N ILE A 356 5.46 12.98 -11.61
CA ILE A 356 4.41 12.17 -12.23
C ILE A 356 4.01 11.06 -11.27
N ARG A 357 2.70 10.95 -11.02
CA ARG A 357 2.10 9.91 -10.20
C ARG A 357 2.43 8.54 -10.80
N ARG A 358 2.97 7.63 -9.97
CA ARG A 358 3.40 6.29 -10.43
C ARG A 358 2.30 5.54 -11.17
N SER A 359 1.07 5.64 -10.69
CA SER A 359 -0.08 4.95 -11.26
C SER A 359 -0.67 5.62 -12.51
N TRP A 360 -0.20 6.82 -12.85
CA TRP A 360 -0.42 7.45 -14.16
C TRP A 360 0.64 6.97 -15.17
N ALA A 361 1.91 6.94 -14.75
CA ALA A 361 3.04 6.55 -15.61
C ALA A 361 3.12 5.04 -15.88
N ASP A 362 2.84 4.21 -14.87
CA ASP A 362 2.85 2.75 -14.94
C ASP A 362 1.54 2.22 -14.33
N PRO A 363 0.48 2.11 -15.14
CA PRO A 363 -0.82 1.71 -14.69
C PRO A 363 -0.91 0.21 -14.32
N LEU A 364 0.12 -0.60 -14.60
CA LEU A 364 0.14 -2.02 -14.21
C LEU A 364 0.89 -2.23 -12.88
N ALA A 365 1.99 -1.53 -12.63
CA ALA A 365 2.85 -1.80 -11.47
C ALA A 365 2.22 -1.40 -10.13
N TRP A 366 1.39 -0.35 -10.10
CA TRP A 366 0.79 0.11 -8.84
C TRP A 366 -0.12 -0.94 -8.19
N VAL A 367 -0.73 -1.82 -8.99
CA VAL A 367 -1.49 -2.99 -8.55
C VAL A 367 -0.72 -4.29 -8.72
N GLY A 368 0.55 -4.28 -9.12
CA GLY A 368 1.37 -5.50 -9.27
C GLY A 368 1.06 -6.40 -10.47
N LEU A 369 0.44 -5.87 -11.54
CA LEU A 369 0.08 -6.63 -12.75
C LEU A 369 1.21 -6.80 -13.78
N GLN A 370 2.33 -6.08 -13.66
CA GLN A 370 3.48 -6.21 -14.59
C GLN A 370 4.00 -7.65 -14.74
N LYS A 371 3.84 -8.47 -13.70
CA LYS A 371 4.29 -9.88 -13.67
C LYS A 371 3.20 -10.88 -14.04
N VAL A 372 1.98 -10.43 -14.33
CA VAL A 372 0.80 -11.29 -14.52
C VAL A 372 0.43 -11.29 -15.99
N ALA A 373 0.46 -12.47 -16.60
CA ALA A 373 0.02 -12.64 -17.98
C ALA A 373 -1.50 -12.36 -18.10
N PRO A 374 -1.94 -11.63 -19.15
CA PRO A 374 -3.34 -11.25 -19.33
C PRO A 374 -4.27 -12.43 -19.64
N THR A 375 -3.74 -13.47 -20.28
CA THR A 375 -4.50 -14.66 -20.67
C THR A 375 -3.70 -15.93 -20.47
N GLU A 376 -4.39 -17.07 -20.38
CA GLU A 376 -3.76 -18.40 -20.34
C GLU A 376 -2.89 -18.66 -21.58
N ALA A 377 -3.33 -18.19 -22.76
CA ALA A 377 -2.55 -18.31 -23.99
C ALA A 377 -1.25 -17.51 -23.90
N ALA A 378 -1.29 -16.30 -23.35
CA ALA A 378 -0.10 -15.49 -23.10
C ALA A 378 0.81 -16.15 -22.06
N ALA A 379 0.26 -16.63 -20.93
CA ALA A 379 1.04 -17.32 -19.89
C ALA A 379 1.79 -18.55 -20.46
N ARG A 380 1.12 -19.34 -21.30
CA ARG A 380 1.73 -20.49 -21.99
C ARG A 380 2.76 -20.06 -23.03
N ALA A 381 2.57 -18.95 -23.72
CA ALA A 381 3.55 -18.42 -24.66
C ALA A 381 4.83 -17.95 -23.95
N GLU A 382 4.68 -17.21 -22.85
CA GLU A 382 5.80 -16.76 -22.01
C GLU A 382 6.56 -17.95 -21.42
N LEU A 383 5.86 -18.97 -20.91
CA LEU A 383 6.51 -20.18 -20.38
C LEU A 383 7.24 -20.97 -21.48
N ARG A 384 6.72 -21.02 -22.71
CA ARG A 384 7.45 -21.61 -23.85
C ARG A 384 8.70 -20.81 -24.19
N SER A 385 8.64 -19.49 -24.13
CA SER A 385 9.81 -18.63 -24.33
C SER A 385 10.88 -18.88 -23.25
N HIS A 386 10.47 -19.02 -21.99
CA HIS A 386 11.37 -19.38 -20.89
C HIS A 386 12.03 -20.75 -21.10
N VAL A 387 11.26 -21.76 -21.53
CA VAL A 387 11.80 -23.08 -21.91
C VAL A 387 12.86 -22.97 -23.00
N GLY A 388 12.62 -22.15 -24.03
CA GLY A 388 13.62 -21.89 -25.09
C GLY A 388 14.92 -21.30 -24.53
N ALA A 389 14.84 -20.34 -23.61
CA ALA A 389 16.00 -19.76 -22.96
C ALA A 389 16.76 -20.78 -22.07
N LEU A 390 16.05 -21.72 -21.44
CA LEU A 390 16.68 -22.82 -20.69
C LEU A 390 17.41 -23.80 -21.63
N ASP A 391 16.84 -24.11 -22.79
CA ASP A 391 17.51 -24.96 -23.80
C ASP A 391 18.79 -24.30 -24.33
N GLU A 392 18.77 -23.00 -24.60
CA GLU A 392 19.97 -22.23 -24.96
C GLU A 392 21.04 -22.32 -23.86
N ARG A 393 20.63 -22.13 -22.59
CA ARG A 393 21.54 -22.22 -21.44
C ARG A 393 22.15 -23.62 -21.27
N ILE A 394 21.39 -24.67 -21.53
CA ILE A 394 21.89 -26.05 -21.50
C ILE A 394 22.94 -26.26 -22.59
N GLY A 395 22.71 -25.73 -23.80
CA GLY A 395 23.69 -25.77 -24.90
C GLY A 395 24.99 -25.02 -24.58
N GLU A 396 24.91 -23.88 -23.88
CA GLU A 396 26.09 -23.16 -23.36
C GLU A 396 26.90 -24.04 -22.40
N TYR A 397 26.24 -24.67 -21.41
CA TYR A 397 26.91 -25.55 -20.45
C TYR A 397 27.52 -26.78 -21.12
N GLU A 398 26.86 -27.36 -22.13
CA GLU A 398 27.41 -28.49 -22.89
C GLU A 398 28.69 -28.11 -23.64
N SER A 399 28.71 -26.91 -24.23
CA SER A 399 29.90 -26.39 -24.90
C SER A 399 31.05 -26.15 -23.90
N GLU A 400 30.74 -25.56 -22.74
CA GLU A 400 31.73 -25.30 -21.69
C GLU A 400 32.28 -26.59 -21.08
N ILE A 401 31.43 -27.60 -20.90
CA ILE A 401 31.82 -28.95 -20.45
C ILE A 401 32.85 -29.56 -21.39
N VAL A 402 32.63 -29.49 -22.71
CA VAL A 402 33.55 -30.04 -23.71
C VAL A 402 34.88 -29.29 -23.67
N GLU A 403 34.85 -27.96 -23.64
CA GLU A 403 36.06 -27.12 -23.61
C GLU A 403 36.92 -27.41 -22.37
N ARG A 404 36.32 -27.43 -21.18
CA ARG A 404 37.03 -27.69 -19.92
C ARG A 404 37.57 -29.09 -19.83
N ARG A 405 36.78 -30.09 -20.25
CA ARG A 405 37.23 -31.48 -20.31
C ARG A 405 38.45 -31.63 -21.22
N ASP A 406 38.46 -30.98 -22.37
CA ASP A 406 39.60 -31.03 -23.28
C ASP A 406 40.81 -30.29 -22.71
N ARG A 407 40.60 -29.18 -21.99
CA ARG A 407 41.68 -28.48 -21.28
C ARG A 407 42.32 -29.35 -20.20
N ILE A 408 41.53 -30.00 -19.36
CA ILE A 408 42.01 -30.94 -18.33
C ILE A 408 42.85 -32.05 -18.99
N ARG A 409 42.34 -32.69 -20.05
CA ARG A 409 43.05 -33.75 -20.76
C ARG A 409 44.37 -33.30 -21.37
N ARG A 410 44.42 -32.06 -21.91
CA ARG A 410 45.66 -31.47 -22.44
C ARG A 410 46.69 -31.25 -21.34
N LEU A 411 46.27 -30.65 -20.22
CA LEU A 411 47.14 -30.42 -19.06
C LEU A 411 47.65 -31.73 -18.45
N GLU A 412 46.77 -32.72 -18.30
CA GLU A 412 47.15 -34.02 -17.76
C GLU A 412 48.19 -34.73 -18.64
N SER A 413 48.00 -34.69 -19.96
CA SER A 413 48.96 -35.23 -20.91
C SER A 413 50.34 -34.56 -20.79
N ALA A 414 50.37 -33.23 -20.64
CA ALA A 414 51.62 -32.48 -20.43
C ALA A 414 52.25 -32.81 -19.06
N ARG A 415 51.44 -32.88 -18.00
CA ARG A 415 51.85 -33.20 -16.63
C ARG A 415 52.54 -34.56 -16.55
N LEU A 416 51.99 -35.59 -17.20
CA LEU A 416 52.55 -36.95 -17.23
C LEU A 416 53.95 -37.02 -17.86
N VAL A 417 54.24 -36.16 -18.84
CA VAL A 417 55.58 -36.07 -19.45
C VAL A 417 56.54 -35.32 -18.53
N LEU A 418 56.13 -34.15 -18.02
CA LEU A 418 56.96 -33.30 -17.14
C LEU A 418 57.29 -33.98 -15.81
N ALA A 419 56.45 -34.88 -15.31
CA ALA A 419 56.72 -35.60 -14.07
C ALA A 419 57.93 -36.55 -14.14
N ARG A 420 58.40 -36.90 -15.35
CA ARG A 420 59.49 -37.88 -15.56
C ARG A 420 60.88 -37.31 -15.29
N GLU A 421 61.08 -36.01 -15.46
CA GLU A 421 62.38 -35.36 -15.28
C GLU A 421 62.44 -34.55 -13.98
N ALA A 422 63.56 -34.61 -13.26
CA ALA A 422 63.69 -33.92 -11.97
C ALA A 422 63.58 -32.38 -12.08
N SER A 423 64.07 -31.81 -13.19
CA SER A 423 64.07 -30.36 -13.45
C SER A 423 62.68 -29.78 -13.72
N SER A 424 61.74 -30.56 -14.26
CA SER A 424 60.40 -30.10 -14.64
C SER A 424 59.30 -30.50 -13.64
N ARG A 425 59.66 -31.18 -12.53
CA ARG A 425 58.74 -31.52 -11.43
C ARG A 425 57.96 -30.35 -10.82
N PRO A 426 58.54 -29.15 -10.60
CA PRO A 426 57.77 -28.02 -10.09
C PRO A 426 56.62 -27.65 -11.02
N ARG A 427 56.88 -27.60 -12.34
CA ARG A 427 55.87 -27.31 -13.35
C ARG A 427 54.78 -28.39 -13.44
N ALA A 428 55.14 -29.66 -13.22
CA ALA A 428 54.18 -30.75 -13.13
C ALA A 428 53.25 -30.62 -11.90
N ARG A 429 53.71 -30.03 -10.78
CA ARG A 429 52.86 -29.76 -9.62
C ARG A 429 51.86 -28.63 -9.90
N GLU A 430 52.32 -27.54 -10.53
CA GLU A 430 51.44 -26.44 -10.94
C GLU A 430 50.30 -26.94 -11.85
N TYR A 431 50.59 -27.80 -12.82
CA TYR A 431 49.54 -28.40 -13.66
C TYR A 431 48.62 -29.34 -12.90
N SER A 432 49.10 -30.01 -11.85
CA SER A 432 48.24 -30.83 -10.98
C SER A 432 47.20 -29.96 -10.25
N GLU A 433 47.64 -28.84 -9.68
CA GLU A 433 46.76 -27.90 -8.98
C GLU A 433 45.77 -27.24 -9.95
N GLU A 434 46.20 -26.86 -11.16
CA GLU A 434 45.29 -26.32 -12.20
C GLU A 434 44.24 -27.37 -12.63
N ILE A 435 44.62 -28.65 -12.75
CA ILE A 435 43.69 -29.74 -13.06
C ILE A 435 42.66 -29.92 -11.95
N GLU A 436 43.07 -29.99 -10.67
CA GLU A 436 42.14 -30.16 -9.55
C GLU A 436 41.11 -29.01 -9.49
N ASN A 437 41.55 -27.77 -9.72
CA ASN A 437 40.65 -26.62 -9.80
C ASN A 437 39.67 -26.73 -10.98
N LEU A 438 40.16 -27.09 -12.16
CA LEU A 438 39.31 -27.26 -13.35
C LEU A 438 38.32 -28.43 -13.21
N GLU A 439 38.69 -29.50 -12.51
CA GLU A 439 37.78 -30.60 -12.19
C GLU A 439 36.65 -30.15 -11.25
N GLY A 440 36.97 -29.30 -10.26
CA GLY A 440 35.98 -28.66 -9.39
C GLY A 440 35.00 -27.78 -10.18
N GLU A 441 35.52 -26.88 -11.02
CA GLU A 441 34.68 -26.04 -11.90
C GLU A 441 33.82 -26.88 -12.85
N LEU A 442 34.39 -27.94 -13.43
CA LEU A 442 33.66 -28.82 -14.33
C LEU A 442 32.50 -29.53 -13.60
N ALA A 443 32.72 -29.98 -12.35
CA ALA A 443 31.67 -30.57 -11.54
C ALA A 443 30.52 -29.58 -11.25
N GLU A 444 30.83 -28.33 -10.93
CA GLU A 444 29.81 -27.27 -10.75
C GLU A 444 28.99 -27.04 -12.03
N ILE A 445 29.62 -27.07 -13.21
CA ILE A 445 28.91 -26.89 -14.48
C ILE A 445 27.99 -28.08 -14.77
N TYR A 446 28.41 -29.31 -14.47
CA TYR A 446 27.52 -30.48 -14.56
C TYR A 446 26.29 -30.34 -13.68
N GLU A 447 26.47 -29.89 -12.43
CA GLU A 447 25.37 -29.67 -11.49
C GLU A 447 24.40 -28.61 -12.02
N ARG A 448 24.92 -27.46 -12.47
CA ARG A 448 24.09 -26.38 -13.05
C ARG A 448 23.33 -26.84 -14.30
N ARG A 449 23.99 -27.59 -15.19
CA ARG A 449 23.33 -28.19 -16.37
C ARG A 449 22.18 -29.11 -15.95
N ALA A 450 22.42 -29.99 -14.97
CA ALA A 450 21.41 -30.92 -14.48
C ALA A 450 20.19 -30.20 -13.88
N LEU A 451 20.43 -29.22 -13.00
CA LEU A 451 19.36 -28.41 -12.40
C LEU A 451 18.55 -27.64 -13.45
N THR A 452 19.23 -27.07 -14.46
CA THR A 452 18.57 -26.35 -15.57
C THR A 452 17.73 -27.30 -16.42
N ALA A 453 18.21 -28.52 -16.68
CA ALA A 453 17.45 -29.55 -17.39
C ALA A 453 16.22 -30.01 -16.59
N ASP A 454 16.35 -30.19 -15.28
CA ASP A 454 15.24 -30.55 -14.39
C ASP A 454 14.17 -29.44 -14.36
N GLU A 455 14.58 -28.16 -14.30
CA GLU A 455 13.69 -27.00 -14.39
C GLU A 455 12.93 -26.98 -15.73
N ARG A 456 13.66 -27.12 -16.84
CA ARG A 456 13.06 -27.19 -18.18
C ARG A 456 12.03 -28.31 -18.29
N ASP A 457 12.37 -29.50 -17.83
CA ASP A 457 11.48 -30.67 -17.90
C ASP A 457 10.23 -30.47 -17.02
N ALA A 458 10.36 -29.78 -15.87
CA ALA A 458 9.21 -29.39 -15.06
C ALA A 458 8.29 -28.42 -15.81
N HIS A 459 8.84 -27.43 -16.51
CA HIS A 459 8.06 -26.49 -17.32
C HIS A 459 7.41 -27.14 -18.55
N LEU A 460 8.08 -28.07 -19.22
CA LEU A 460 7.49 -28.85 -20.31
C LEU A 460 6.32 -29.70 -19.82
N ARG A 461 6.43 -30.33 -18.64
CA ARG A 461 5.31 -31.05 -18.01
C ARG A 461 4.14 -30.11 -17.70
N ALA A 462 4.41 -28.92 -17.19
CA ALA A 462 3.37 -27.92 -16.94
C ALA A 462 2.65 -27.49 -18.24
N LEU A 463 3.41 -27.23 -19.31
CA LEU A 463 2.87 -26.89 -20.64
C LEU A 463 2.04 -28.00 -21.27
N ALA A 464 2.39 -29.27 -21.00
CA ALA A 464 1.64 -30.44 -21.47
C ALA A 464 0.38 -30.73 -20.62
N SER A 465 0.27 -30.14 -19.44
CA SER A 465 -0.88 -30.32 -18.55
C SER A 465 -2.02 -29.35 -18.88
N ASP A 466 -3.25 -29.74 -18.51
CA ASP A 466 -4.46 -28.91 -18.57
C ASP A 466 -4.61 -27.98 -17.36
N VAL A 467 -3.64 -27.96 -16.44
CA VAL A 467 -3.67 -27.07 -15.28
C VAL A 467 -3.48 -25.62 -15.76
N PRO A 468 -4.34 -24.67 -15.36
CA PRO A 468 -4.16 -23.26 -15.70
C PRO A 468 -2.83 -22.72 -15.18
N LEU A 469 -2.13 -21.96 -16.01
CA LEU A 469 -0.89 -21.26 -15.64
C LEU A 469 -1.14 -19.82 -15.15
N VAL A 470 -2.37 -19.33 -15.27
CA VAL A 470 -2.78 -18.07 -14.65
C VAL A 470 -2.96 -18.23 -13.12
N PRO A 471 -2.70 -17.17 -12.33
CA PRO A 471 -2.89 -17.21 -10.88
C PRO A 471 -4.34 -17.56 -10.50
N SER A 472 -4.52 -18.24 -9.37
CA SER A 472 -5.85 -18.38 -8.79
C SER A 472 -6.44 -17.01 -8.45
N PRO A 473 -7.78 -16.84 -8.43
CA PRO A 473 -8.42 -15.53 -8.28
C PRO A 473 -7.96 -14.72 -7.05
N THR A 474 -7.59 -15.40 -5.97
CA THR A 474 -7.15 -14.82 -4.70
C THR A 474 -5.71 -15.16 -4.33
N GLY A 475 -4.98 -15.93 -5.16
CA GLY A 475 -3.65 -16.46 -4.82
C GLY A 475 -2.55 -15.40 -4.67
N HIS A 476 -2.78 -14.19 -5.19
CA HIS A 476 -1.87 -13.06 -5.05
C HIS A 476 -2.06 -12.28 -3.73
N LEU A 477 -3.17 -12.49 -3.03
CA LEU A 477 -3.50 -11.76 -1.81
C LEU A 477 -2.65 -12.31 -0.66
N LYS A 478 -1.86 -11.45 -0.04
CA LYS A 478 -1.01 -11.79 1.10
C LYS A 478 -1.58 -11.25 2.40
N ALA A 479 -1.98 -9.98 2.37
CA ALA A 479 -2.59 -9.29 3.50
C ALA A 479 -3.69 -8.37 2.97
N PRO A 480 -4.78 -8.95 2.40
CA PRO A 480 -5.86 -8.15 1.87
C PRO A 480 -6.43 -7.24 2.96
N HIS A 481 -6.70 -6.00 2.59
CA HIS A 481 -7.38 -5.07 3.49
C HIS A 481 -8.83 -5.51 3.63
N MET A 482 -9.17 -6.05 4.80
CA MET A 482 -10.49 -6.61 5.11
C MET A 482 -11.21 -5.72 6.13
N PRO A 483 -12.55 -5.60 6.04
CA PRO A 483 -13.32 -4.88 7.04
C PRO A 483 -13.20 -5.59 8.39
N TYR A 484 -13.02 -4.82 9.47
CA TYR A 484 -12.97 -5.39 10.83
C TYR A 484 -14.38 -5.56 11.43
N ALA A 485 -15.37 -4.87 10.87
CA ALA A 485 -16.76 -4.95 11.28
C ALA A 485 -17.71 -4.67 10.11
N SER A 486 -18.87 -5.31 10.12
CA SER A 486 -19.96 -5.08 9.16
C SER A 486 -20.84 -3.86 9.49
N GLY A 487 -20.44 -3.02 10.45
CA GLY A 487 -21.24 -1.86 10.91
C GLY A 487 -22.34 -2.15 11.94
N GLU A 488 -22.65 -3.43 12.24
CA GLU A 488 -23.74 -3.84 13.15
C GLU A 488 -23.32 -4.10 14.61
N GLN A 489 -22.12 -3.69 15.04
CA GLN A 489 -21.63 -4.04 16.37
C GLN A 489 -22.44 -3.36 17.49
N ARG A 490 -23.20 -4.17 18.26
CA ARG A 490 -23.83 -3.76 19.53
C ARG A 490 -22.78 -3.72 20.64
N SER A 491 -22.20 -2.55 20.86
CA SER A 491 -21.35 -2.29 22.03
C SER A 491 -22.17 -2.23 23.32
N THR A 492 -21.61 -2.80 24.40
CA THR A 492 -22.25 -2.74 25.72
C THR A 492 -22.09 -1.34 26.33
N ARG A 493 -23.04 -0.92 27.19
CA ARG A 493 -22.95 0.36 27.91
C ARG A 493 -21.65 0.51 28.73
N PHE A 494 -21.16 -0.61 29.27
CA PHE A 494 -19.89 -0.66 29.99
C PHE A 494 -18.70 -0.33 29.08
N LEU A 495 -18.62 -0.92 27.89
CA LEU A 495 -17.55 -0.66 26.95
C LEU A 495 -17.54 0.82 26.54
N HIS A 496 -18.72 1.42 26.31
CA HIS A 496 -18.81 2.86 26.02
C HIS A 496 -18.26 3.74 27.14
N LEU A 497 -18.67 3.47 28.38
CA LEU A 497 -18.23 4.25 29.54
C LEU A 497 -16.71 4.11 29.77
N TRP A 498 -16.20 2.88 29.71
CA TRP A 498 -14.77 2.59 29.86
C TRP A 498 -13.95 3.27 28.76
N VAL A 499 -14.40 3.20 27.52
CA VAL A 499 -13.74 3.82 26.38
C VAL A 499 -13.66 5.34 26.52
N ALA A 500 -14.72 5.98 27.04
CA ALA A 500 -14.73 7.43 27.26
C ALA A 500 -13.82 7.87 28.42
N LEU A 501 -13.72 7.08 29.49
CA LEU A 501 -12.99 7.46 30.71
C LEU A 501 -11.54 6.97 30.74
N SER A 502 -11.21 5.87 30.07
CA SER A 502 -9.92 5.18 30.24
C SER A 502 -8.73 6.03 29.81
N THR A 503 -8.81 6.80 28.72
CA THR A 503 -7.68 7.62 28.27
C THR A 503 -7.36 8.78 29.21
N PRO A 504 -8.33 9.63 29.64
CA PRO A 504 -8.02 10.68 30.62
C PRO A 504 -7.59 10.09 31.97
N LEU A 505 -8.17 8.97 32.40
CA LEU A 505 -7.73 8.29 33.61
C LEU A 505 -6.29 7.76 33.50
N LEU A 506 -5.92 7.15 32.36
CA LEU A 506 -4.56 6.68 32.13
C LEU A 506 -3.55 7.83 32.19
N LEU A 507 -3.83 8.94 31.49
CA LEU A 507 -2.95 10.11 31.49
C LEU A 507 -2.81 10.69 32.90
N LEU A 508 -3.91 10.80 33.64
CA LEU A 508 -3.89 11.24 35.03
C LEU A 508 -3.08 10.29 35.92
N SER A 509 -3.27 8.97 35.77
CA SER A 509 -2.52 7.96 36.53
C SER A 509 -1.02 8.04 36.24
N LEU A 510 -0.62 8.20 34.97
CA LEU A 510 0.78 8.36 34.59
C LEU A 510 1.37 9.67 35.14
N ALA A 511 0.65 10.79 35.00
CA ALA A 511 1.07 12.07 35.57
C ALA A 511 1.23 12.01 37.09
N LEU A 512 0.31 11.32 37.78
CA LEU A 512 0.38 11.11 39.22
C LEU A 512 1.59 10.27 39.61
N THR A 513 1.93 9.22 38.86
CA THR A 513 3.16 8.45 39.11
C THR A 513 4.42 9.28 38.95
N LEU A 514 4.47 10.19 37.96
CA LEU A 514 5.60 11.11 37.77
C LEU A 514 5.72 12.13 38.91
N PHE A 515 4.59 12.57 39.48
CA PHE A 515 4.56 13.57 40.54
C PHE A 515 4.83 12.97 41.93
N LEU A 516 4.33 11.76 42.21
CA LEU A 516 4.38 11.15 43.55
C LEU A 516 5.60 10.26 43.78
N LEU A 517 6.23 9.73 42.72
CA LEU A 517 7.32 8.76 42.82
C LEU A 517 8.60 9.33 42.22
N SER A 518 9.75 8.95 42.78
CA SER A 518 11.06 9.32 42.27
C SER A 518 11.94 8.08 42.02
N GLY A 519 12.89 8.22 41.10
CA GLY A 519 13.86 7.18 40.75
C GLY A 519 13.27 6.02 39.95
N GLN A 520 13.87 4.84 40.08
CA GLN A 520 13.52 3.66 39.27
C GLN A 520 12.10 3.13 39.55
N MET A 521 11.54 3.42 40.74
CA MET A 521 10.18 3.03 41.12
C MET A 521 9.10 3.71 40.26
N THR A 522 9.37 4.93 39.76
CA THR A 522 8.46 5.64 38.86
C THR A 522 8.23 4.87 37.57
N LEU A 523 9.30 4.32 36.97
CA LEU A 523 9.21 3.53 35.73
C LEU A 523 8.42 2.24 35.92
N TRP A 524 8.65 1.52 37.03
CA TRP A 524 7.90 0.29 37.33
C TRP A 524 6.42 0.57 37.61
N ALA A 525 6.12 1.65 38.32
CA ALA A 525 4.74 2.07 38.57
C ALA A 525 4.02 2.47 37.28
N MET A 526 4.67 3.23 36.40
CA MET A 526 4.13 3.58 35.08
C MET A 526 3.85 2.33 34.24
N LEU A 527 4.79 1.38 34.20
CA LEU A 527 4.59 0.10 33.50
C LEU A 527 3.40 -0.68 34.08
N GLY A 528 3.29 -0.73 35.40
CA GLY A 528 2.16 -1.37 36.10
C GLY A 528 0.81 -0.73 35.75
N VAL A 529 0.75 0.60 35.69
CA VAL A 529 -0.45 1.34 35.24
C VAL A 529 -0.83 0.96 33.81
N VAL A 530 0.13 0.95 32.88
CA VAL A 530 -0.13 0.58 31.47
C VAL A 530 -0.65 -0.86 31.36
N LEU A 531 -0.02 -1.81 32.06
CA LEU A 531 -0.45 -3.21 32.07
C LEU A 531 -1.84 -3.39 32.68
N LEU A 532 -2.14 -2.67 33.78
CA LEU A 532 -3.46 -2.70 34.41
C LEU A 532 -4.55 -2.18 33.45
N PHE A 533 -4.32 -1.05 32.79
CA PHE A 533 -5.26 -0.51 31.81
C PHE A 533 -5.44 -1.45 30.62
N ALA A 534 -4.36 -2.08 30.13
CA ALA A 534 -4.42 -3.08 29.07
C ALA A 534 -5.22 -4.33 29.48
N ALA A 535 -5.07 -4.78 30.73
CA ALA A 535 -5.84 -5.90 31.29
C ALA A 535 -7.34 -5.57 31.34
N ILE A 536 -7.71 -4.41 31.90
CA ILE A 536 -9.11 -3.98 32.01
C ILE A 536 -9.73 -3.80 30.61
N ASP A 537 -9.00 -3.20 29.67
CA ASP A 537 -9.45 -3.02 28.29
C ASP A 537 -9.63 -4.37 27.57
N SER A 538 -8.78 -5.34 27.85
CA SER A 538 -8.90 -6.71 27.32
C SER A 538 -10.11 -7.46 27.89
N VAL A 539 -10.43 -7.26 29.18
CA VAL A 539 -11.67 -7.78 29.79
C VAL A 539 -12.90 -7.15 29.14
N ALA A 540 -12.91 -5.82 28.98
CA ALA A 540 -14.01 -5.09 28.35
C ALA A 540 -14.30 -5.57 26.91
N ARG A 541 -13.26 -6.05 26.20
CA ARG A 541 -13.34 -6.60 24.83
C ARG A 541 -13.54 -8.11 24.76
N ARG A 542 -13.63 -8.82 25.89
CA ARG A 542 -13.66 -10.30 25.95
C ARG A 542 -12.42 -10.98 25.34
N ARG A 543 -11.26 -10.31 25.37
CA ARG A 543 -9.96 -10.80 24.85
C ARG A 543 -8.93 -11.03 25.95
N PHE A 544 -9.36 -11.21 27.20
CA PHE A 544 -8.47 -11.33 28.35
C PHE A 544 -7.50 -12.53 28.26
N LEU A 545 -7.95 -13.65 27.69
CA LEU A 545 -7.08 -14.81 27.42
C LEU A 545 -5.91 -14.45 26.49
N GLN A 546 -6.18 -13.73 25.39
CA GLN A 546 -5.15 -13.30 24.45
C GLN A 546 -4.15 -12.34 25.12
N TYR A 547 -4.62 -11.46 26.01
CA TYR A 547 -3.75 -10.60 26.80
C TYR A 547 -2.81 -11.39 27.73
N LEU A 548 -3.33 -12.39 28.45
CA LEU A 548 -2.52 -13.26 29.30
C LEU A 548 -1.51 -14.08 28.49
N THR A 549 -1.91 -14.61 27.34
CA THR A 549 -1.00 -15.32 26.42
C THR A 549 0.10 -14.39 25.92
N GLY A 550 -0.23 -13.16 25.52
CA GLY A 550 0.75 -12.16 25.11
C GLY A 550 1.73 -11.79 26.22
N LEU A 551 1.24 -11.60 27.45
CA LEU A 551 2.08 -11.32 28.62
C LEU A 551 3.02 -12.49 28.93
N ALA A 552 2.54 -13.73 28.84
CA ALA A 552 3.36 -14.92 29.04
C ALA A 552 4.46 -15.04 27.98
N ILE A 553 4.13 -14.82 26.70
CA ILE A 553 5.12 -14.80 25.61
C ILE A 553 6.17 -13.71 25.83
N ALA A 554 5.74 -12.50 26.20
CA ALA A 554 6.66 -11.40 26.49
C ALA A 554 7.57 -11.72 27.69
N ALA A 555 7.04 -12.31 28.76
CA ALA A 555 7.83 -12.73 29.91
C ALA A 555 8.87 -13.80 29.55
N VAL A 556 8.50 -14.78 28.72
CA VAL A 556 9.43 -15.79 28.20
C VAL A 556 10.51 -15.15 27.34
N ALA A 557 10.15 -14.25 26.43
CA ALA A 557 11.10 -13.56 25.56
C ALA A 557 12.08 -12.69 26.36
N ILE A 558 11.59 -11.90 27.31
CA ILE A 558 12.42 -11.08 28.20
C ILE A 558 13.31 -11.98 29.06
N GLY A 559 12.77 -13.05 29.62
CA GLY A 559 13.53 -14.03 30.39
C GLY A 559 14.64 -14.68 29.58
N LEU A 560 14.40 -14.98 28.30
CA LEU A 560 15.39 -15.54 27.39
C LEU A 560 16.48 -14.52 27.04
N ILE A 561 16.12 -13.27 26.77
CA ILE A 561 17.07 -12.18 26.51
C ILE A 561 17.93 -11.91 27.75
N VAL A 562 17.31 -11.76 28.91
CA VAL A 562 18.02 -11.56 30.19
C VAL A 562 18.90 -12.76 30.48
N GLY A 563 18.41 -13.99 30.25
CA GLY A 563 19.18 -15.22 30.40
C GLY A 563 20.43 -15.24 29.51
N VAL A 564 20.31 -14.84 28.24
CA VAL A 564 21.45 -14.71 27.31
C VAL A 564 22.44 -13.64 27.79
N VAL A 565 21.95 -12.47 28.21
CA VAL A 565 22.80 -11.38 28.70
C VAL A 565 23.51 -11.78 30.00
N VAL A 566 22.81 -12.40 30.94
CA VAL A 566 23.39 -12.88 32.20
C VAL A 566 24.39 -14.01 31.95
N ALA A 567 24.08 -14.97 31.07
CA ALA A 567 25.02 -16.02 30.68
C ALA A 567 26.28 -15.43 30.02
N PHE A 568 26.11 -14.38 29.21
CA PHE A 568 27.22 -13.66 28.57
C PHE A 568 28.07 -12.89 29.60
N ILE A 569 27.44 -12.24 30.59
CA ILE A 569 28.15 -11.52 31.67
C ILE A 569 28.85 -12.49 32.64
N ALA A 570 28.21 -13.60 32.98
CA ALA A 570 28.71 -14.58 33.94
C ALA A 570 29.88 -15.39 33.39
N ASP A 571 29.79 -15.86 32.14
CA ASP A 571 30.89 -16.59 31.51
C ASP A 571 30.76 -16.56 29.97
N TRP A 572 31.17 -15.44 29.37
CA TRP A 572 31.09 -15.21 27.92
C TRP A 572 31.70 -16.35 27.08
N ARG A 573 32.68 -17.06 27.65
CA ARG A 573 33.33 -18.23 27.03
C ARG A 573 32.33 -19.37 26.85
N ILE A 574 31.51 -19.67 27.85
CA ILE A 574 30.49 -20.73 27.78
C ILE A 574 29.36 -20.33 26.83
N ALA A 575 28.91 -19.07 26.92
CA ALA A 575 27.84 -18.53 26.05
C ALA A 575 28.19 -18.58 24.56
N VAL A 576 29.48 -18.46 24.21
CA VAL A 576 29.97 -18.59 22.83
C VAL A 576 30.32 -20.03 22.46
N THR A 577 30.89 -20.80 23.39
CA THR A 577 31.37 -22.17 23.13
C THR A 577 30.21 -23.15 22.94
N VAL A 578 29.12 -23.05 23.72
CA VAL A 578 27.99 -23.99 23.62
C VAL A 578 27.31 -23.93 22.24
N PRO A 579 26.96 -22.76 21.68
CA PRO A 579 26.43 -22.68 20.31
C PRO A 579 27.42 -23.18 19.26
N ILE A 580 28.71 -22.85 19.39
CA ILE A 580 29.74 -23.32 18.46
C ILE A 580 29.85 -24.84 18.47
N VAL A 581 29.90 -25.47 19.65
CA VAL A 581 29.94 -26.93 19.79
C VAL A 581 28.67 -27.56 19.22
N LEU A 582 27.50 -26.95 19.44
CA LEU A 582 26.24 -27.44 18.87
C LEU A 582 26.26 -27.39 17.34
N ILE A 583 26.75 -26.28 16.75
CA ILE A 583 26.94 -26.13 15.30
C ILE A 583 27.93 -27.18 14.78
N VAL A 584 29.06 -27.39 15.46
CA VAL A 584 30.05 -28.41 15.08
C VAL A 584 29.46 -29.81 15.13
N VAL A 585 28.68 -30.15 16.17
CA VAL A 585 28.01 -31.46 16.27
C VAL A 585 26.97 -31.63 15.18
N VAL A 586 26.16 -30.61 14.89
CA VAL A 586 25.18 -30.65 13.80
C VAL A 586 25.88 -30.84 12.45
N LEU A 587 26.95 -30.09 12.18
CA LEU A 587 27.77 -30.25 10.97
C LEU A 587 28.39 -31.64 10.90
N LEU A 588 28.88 -32.17 12.02
CA LEU A 588 29.44 -33.52 12.09
C LEU A 588 28.38 -34.59 11.80
N VAL A 589 27.17 -34.45 12.35
CA VAL A 589 26.05 -35.36 12.07
C VAL A 589 25.64 -35.29 10.60
N VAL A 590 25.59 -34.09 10.01
CA VAL A 590 25.32 -33.91 8.58
C VAL A 590 26.41 -34.57 7.75
N ASN A 591 27.68 -34.33 8.06
CA ASN A 591 28.82 -34.91 7.34
C ASN A 591 28.88 -36.45 7.47
N ILE A 592 28.62 -37.01 8.66
CA ILE A 592 28.56 -38.46 8.87
C ILE A 592 27.37 -39.05 8.11
N ARG A 593 26.22 -38.38 8.11
CA ARG A 593 25.04 -38.82 7.36
C ARG A 593 25.30 -38.82 5.86
N ASP A 594 26.03 -37.84 5.34
CA ASP A 594 26.45 -37.80 3.94
C ASP A 594 27.51 -38.86 3.62
N LEU A 595 28.40 -39.16 4.56
CA LEU A 595 29.39 -40.24 4.43
C LEU A 595 28.74 -41.63 4.42
N MET A 596 27.68 -41.84 5.22
CA MET A 596 26.92 -43.10 5.28
C MET A 596 25.93 -43.28 4.12
N ARG A 597 25.71 -42.24 3.31
CA ARG A 597 24.87 -42.28 2.10
C ARG A 597 25.67 -42.53 0.83
N ARG A 598 27.00 -42.56 0.91
CA ARG A 598 27.88 -43.17 -0.08
C ARG A 598 28.10 -44.62 0.27
#